data_AF-A0A1T5NCK0-F1
#
_entry.id   AF-A0A1T5NCK0-F1
#
_cell.length_a   1.000
_cell.length_b   1.000
_cell.length_c   1.000
_cell.angle_alpha   90.00
_cell.angle_beta   90.00
_cell.angle_gamma   90.00
#
_symmetry.space_group_name_H-M   'P 1'
#
loop_
_entity.id
_entity.type
_entity.pdbx_description
1 polymer ?
#
loop_
_entity_poly.entity_id
_entity_poly.type
_entity_poly.pdbx_seq_one_letter_code
_entity_poly.pdbx_strand_id
1 'polypeptide(L)'
;MKNELCEMLHQNEAWKEILKQLENENIFFKTKLTDILTTDLPKVQLAHLEFFQSRFLKMDSRIGLLRHEIREYTILLKQQTGSLEQEFLNRYKNLRENIFSIRESFQLLRADFQDYLSDAFPGISAKHIG
;
A
#
# COMPACT_ATOMS: atom_id res chain seq x y z
N MET A 1 -0.36 -24.51 -19.56
CA MET A 1 0.92 -24.55 -18.81
C MET A 1 1.90 -23.42 -19.16
N LYS A 2 2.63 -23.40 -20.29
CA LYS A 2 3.60 -22.31 -20.56
C LYS A 2 2.96 -20.91 -20.58
N ASN A 3 1.74 -20.79 -21.08
CA ASN A 3 1.03 -19.51 -21.15
C ASN A 3 0.57 -19.03 -19.75
N GLU A 4 -0.03 -19.92 -18.95
CA GLU A 4 -0.50 -19.59 -17.58
C GLU A 4 0.64 -19.16 -16.67
N LEU A 5 1.81 -19.84 -16.73
CA LEU A 5 2.98 -19.47 -15.94
C LEU A 5 3.48 -18.06 -16.30
N CYS A 6 3.48 -17.75 -17.60
CA CYS A 6 3.87 -16.44 -18.11
C CYS A 6 2.89 -15.34 -17.65
N GLU A 7 1.59 -15.61 -17.71
CA GLU A 7 0.53 -14.72 -17.24
C GLU A 7 0.67 -14.44 -15.74
N MET A 8 0.90 -15.47 -14.92
CA MET A 8 1.12 -15.31 -13.48
C MET A 8 2.38 -14.49 -13.17
N LEU A 9 3.47 -14.69 -13.91
CA LEU A 9 4.69 -13.88 -13.77
C LEU A 9 4.46 -12.41 -14.14
N HIS A 10 3.78 -12.14 -15.26
CA HIS A 10 3.40 -10.79 -15.64
C HIS A 10 2.51 -10.13 -14.57
N GLN A 11 1.56 -10.89 -14.03
CA GLN A 11 0.68 -10.37 -12.98
C GLN A 11 1.46 -10.04 -11.70
N ASN A 12 2.46 -10.84 -11.33
CA ASN A 12 3.31 -10.55 -10.17
C ASN A 12 4.10 -9.25 -10.36
N GLU A 13 4.62 -8.98 -11.56
CA GLU A 13 5.28 -7.70 -11.85
C GLU A 13 4.30 -6.53 -11.77
N ALA A 14 3.08 -6.68 -12.30
CA ALA A 14 2.03 -5.67 -12.14
C ALA A 14 1.69 -5.40 -10.67
N TRP A 15 1.63 -6.43 -9.83
CA TRP A 15 1.40 -6.27 -8.39
C TRP A 15 2.55 -5.56 -7.68
N LYS A 16 3.81 -5.80 -8.08
CA LYS A 16 4.96 -5.05 -7.53
C LYS A 16 4.87 -3.56 -7.87
N GLU A 17 4.49 -3.22 -9.09
CA GLU A 17 4.31 -1.82 -9.49
C GLU A 17 3.17 -1.15 -8.72
N ILE A 18 2.05 -1.85 -8.50
CA ILE A 18 0.97 -1.37 -7.61
C ILE A 18 1.51 -1.09 -6.20
N LEU A 19 2.25 -2.03 -5.61
CA LEU A 19 2.80 -1.85 -4.27
C LEU A 19 3.79 -0.69 -4.18
N LYS A 20 4.56 -0.45 -5.25
CA LYS A 20 5.48 0.68 -5.35
C LYS A 20 4.73 2.02 -5.43
N GLN A 21 3.63 2.07 -6.20
CA GLN A 21 2.77 3.25 -6.25
C GLN A 21 2.17 3.56 -4.86
N LEU A 22 1.63 2.54 -4.18
CA LEU A 22 1.09 2.69 -2.84
C LEU A 22 2.16 3.17 -1.84
N GLU A 23 3.38 2.64 -1.91
CA GLU A 23 4.49 3.07 -1.06
C GLU A 23 4.84 4.55 -1.29
N ASN A 24 4.92 4.98 -2.55
CA ASN A 24 5.20 6.37 -2.89
C ASN A 24 4.10 7.32 -2.38
N GLU A 25 2.83 6.96 -2.55
CA GLU A 25 1.72 7.74 -2.00
C GLU A 25 1.76 7.76 -0.46
N ASN A 26 2.08 6.63 0.18
CA ASN A 26 2.22 6.54 1.63
C ASN A 26 3.34 7.45 2.15
N ILE A 27 4.49 7.48 1.45
CA ILE A 27 5.60 8.39 1.73
C ILE A 27 5.14 9.84 1.61
N PHE A 28 4.43 10.19 0.53
CA PHE A 28 3.91 11.54 0.33
C PHE A 28 3.03 12.01 1.50
N PHE A 29 2.11 11.17 1.98
CA PHE A 29 1.27 11.54 3.13
C PHE A 29 2.04 11.64 4.44
N LYS A 30 3.05 10.79 4.67
CA LYS A 30 3.95 10.91 5.83
C LYS A 30 4.80 12.18 5.78
N THR A 31 5.23 12.61 4.59
CA THR A 31 5.92 13.89 4.41
C THR A 31 5.00 15.05 4.76
N LYS A 32 3.76 15.06 4.24
CA LYS A 32 2.75 16.07 4.63
C LYS A 32 2.49 16.11 6.13
N LEU A 33 2.42 14.94 6.77
CA LEU A 33 2.26 14.84 8.22
C LEU A 33 3.43 15.51 8.94
N THR A 34 4.67 15.22 8.50
CA THR A 34 5.88 15.86 9.03
C THR A 34 5.84 17.38 8.86
N ASP A 35 5.43 17.87 7.69
CA ASP A 35 5.34 19.30 7.42
C ASP A 35 4.36 20.00 8.37
N ILE A 36 3.22 19.38 8.66
CA ILE A 36 2.22 19.91 9.61
C ILE A 36 2.80 19.95 11.03
N LEU A 37 3.51 18.90 11.44
CA LEU A 37 4.14 18.82 12.77
C LEU A 37 5.23 19.87 13.01
N THR A 38 5.72 20.57 11.97
CA THR A 38 6.65 21.69 12.15
C THR A 38 6.00 22.96 12.69
N THR A 39 4.66 22.99 12.77
CA THR A 39 3.89 24.12 13.30
C THR A 39 3.53 23.93 14.77
N ASP A 40 3.23 25.02 15.48
CA ASP A 40 2.74 24.93 16.87
C ASP A 40 1.26 24.45 16.85
N LEU A 41 1.01 23.26 17.39
CA LEU A 41 -0.26 22.57 17.27
C LEU A 41 -0.94 22.36 18.63
N PRO A 42 -2.26 22.58 18.73
CA PRO A 42 -3.04 22.14 19.87
C PRO A 42 -2.90 20.63 20.09
N LYS A 43 -2.85 20.21 21.36
CA LYS A 43 -2.71 18.79 21.76
C LYS A 43 -3.72 17.84 21.09
N VAL A 44 -4.94 18.31 20.84
CA VAL A 44 -5.99 17.53 20.16
C VAL A 44 -5.61 17.22 18.71
N GLN A 45 -5.03 18.19 17.98
CA GLN A 45 -4.56 17.98 16.61
C GLN A 45 -3.34 17.06 16.56
N LEU A 46 -2.45 17.17 17.55
CA LEU A 46 -1.30 16.27 17.68
C LEU A 46 -1.73 14.81 17.83
N ALA A 47 -2.71 14.53 18.69
CA ALA A 47 -3.21 13.16 18.89
C ALA A 47 -3.81 12.55 17.62
N HIS A 48 -4.53 13.34 16.81
CA HIS A 48 -5.03 12.88 15.52
C HIS A 48 -3.91 12.62 14.50
N LEU A 49 -2.88 13.46 14.48
CA LEU A 49 -1.71 13.23 13.61
C LEU A 49 -0.94 11.96 14.01
N GLU A 50 -0.76 11.70 15.31
CA GLU A 50 -0.16 10.45 15.81
C GLU A 50 -0.98 9.21 15.40
N PHE A 51 -2.32 9.32 15.42
CA PHE A 51 -3.21 8.28 14.92
C PHE A 51 -2.98 7.98 13.44
N PHE A 52 -2.88 9.01 12.59
CA PHE A 52 -2.57 8.83 11.17
C PHE A 52 -1.16 8.30 10.93
N GLN A 53 -0.16 8.80 11.66
CA GLN A 53 1.22 8.30 11.60
C GLN A 53 1.27 6.80 11.87
N SER A 54 0.57 6.34 12.91
CA SER A 54 0.47 4.93 13.26
C SER A 54 -0.18 4.10 12.15
N ARG A 55 -1.20 4.63 11.47
CA ARG A 55 -1.85 3.94 10.33
C ARG A 55 -0.93 3.88 9.11
N PHE A 56 -0.19 4.94 8.80
CA PHE A 56 0.77 4.94 7.70
C PHE A 56 1.94 3.97 7.94
N LEU A 57 2.44 3.86 9.17
CA LEU A 57 3.47 2.87 9.53
C LEU A 57 2.96 1.42 9.42
N LYS A 58 1.70 1.17 9.81
CA LYS A 58 1.05 -0.12 9.58
C LYS A 58 0.92 -0.42 8.08
N MET A 59 0.65 0.58 7.27
CA MET A 59 0.59 0.43 5.82
C MET A 59 1.97 0.07 5.22
N ASP A 60 3.05 0.75 5.62
CA ASP A 60 4.42 0.41 5.19
C ASP A 60 4.73 -1.07 5.49
N SER A 61 4.38 -1.51 6.70
CA SER A 61 4.61 -2.89 7.15
C SER A 61 3.84 -3.90 6.29
N ARG A 62 2.57 -3.61 5.96
CA ARG A 62 1.75 -4.46 5.08
C ARG A 62 2.29 -4.50 3.65
N ILE A 63 2.72 -3.35 3.11
CA ILE A 63 3.32 -3.26 1.76
C ILE A 63 4.61 -4.09 1.72
N GLY A 64 5.47 -3.95 2.73
CA GLY A 64 6.73 -4.68 2.84
C GLY A 64 6.52 -6.19 2.89
N LEU A 65 5.58 -6.66 3.71
CA LEU A 65 5.23 -8.08 3.80
C LEU A 65 4.74 -8.63 2.46
N LEU A 66 3.78 -7.96 1.82
CA LEU A 66 3.20 -8.44 0.57
C LEU A 66 4.22 -8.43 -0.58
N ARG A 67 5.12 -7.44 -0.60
CA ARG A 67 6.24 -7.39 -1.56
C ARG A 67 7.17 -8.59 -1.38
N HIS A 68 7.47 -8.96 -0.14
CA HIS A 68 8.25 -10.15 0.17
C HIS A 68 7.52 -11.42 -0.29
N GLU A 69 6.24 -11.58 0.04
CA GLU A 69 5.44 -12.74 -0.39
C GLU A 69 5.38 -12.89 -1.91
N ILE A 70 5.19 -11.79 -2.66
CA ILE A 70 5.21 -11.81 -4.13
C ILE A 70 6.59 -12.22 -4.65
N ARG A 71 7.67 -11.72 -4.04
CA ARG A 71 9.04 -12.10 -4.44
C ARG A 71 9.26 -13.59 -4.27
N GLU A 72 8.92 -14.14 -3.11
CA GLU A 72 9.05 -15.57 -2.82
C GLU A 72 8.20 -16.40 -3.78
N TYR A 73 6.95 -15.99 -4.01
CA TYR A 73 6.07 -16.66 -4.95
C TYR A 73 6.61 -16.64 -6.39
N THR A 74 7.17 -15.51 -6.84
CA THR A 74 7.81 -15.41 -8.16
C THR A 74 9.03 -16.33 -8.29
N ILE A 75 9.84 -16.49 -7.24
CA ILE A 75 10.99 -17.41 -7.24
C ILE A 75 10.50 -18.85 -7.41
N LEU A 76 9.51 -19.26 -6.60
CA LEU A 76 8.90 -20.58 -6.68
C LEU A 76 8.29 -20.85 -8.07
N LEU A 77 7.57 -19.87 -8.62
CA LEU A 77 6.94 -19.99 -9.93
C LEU A 77 7.99 -20.20 -11.05
N LYS A 78 9.14 -19.53 -10.99
CA LYS A 78 10.23 -19.70 -11.96
C LYS A 78 10.91 -21.08 -11.89
N GLN A 79 10.85 -21.74 -10.73
CA GLN A 79 11.44 -23.06 -10.50
C GLN A 79 10.46 -24.20 -10.84
N GLN A 80 9.18 -23.89 -11.06
CA GLN A 80 8.17 -24.89 -11.33
C GLN A 80 8.42 -25.57 -12.68
N THR A 81 8.58 -26.89 -12.65
CA THR A 81 8.66 -27.74 -13.83
C THR A 81 7.49 -28.72 -13.81
N GLY A 82 6.52 -28.54 -14.71
CA GLY A 82 5.33 -29.40 -14.80
C GLY A 82 4.02 -28.67 -14.44
N SER A 83 3.02 -29.43 -13.99
CA SER A 83 1.70 -28.90 -13.64
C SER A 83 1.74 -28.04 -12.38
N LEU A 84 0.92 -27.00 -12.34
CA LEU A 84 0.73 -26.20 -11.13
C LEU A 84 -0.08 -26.99 -10.11
N GLU A 85 0.49 -27.19 -8.94
CA GLU A 85 -0.20 -27.82 -7.81
C GLU A 85 -1.29 -26.88 -7.26
N GLN A 86 -2.33 -27.45 -6.64
CA GLN A 86 -3.41 -26.65 -6.07
C GLN A 86 -2.93 -25.67 -4.99
N GLU A 87 -1.89 -26.02 -4.22
CA GLU A 87 -1.31 -25.10 -3.25
C GLU A 87 -0.75 -23.83 -3.93
N PHE A 88 -0.10 -23.97 -5.10
CA PHE A 88 0.41 -22.85 -5.86
C PHE A 88 -0.70 -21.90 -6.34
N LEU A 89 -1.82 -22.47 -6.78
CA LEU A 89 -2.98 -21.70 -7.22
C LEU A 89 -3.66 -20.99 -6.05
N ASN A 90 -3.76 -21.65 -4.90
CA ASN A 90 -4.30 -21.05 -3.68
C ASN A 90 -3.44 -19.88 -3.19
N ARG A 91 -2.11 -20.02 -3.20
CA ARG A 91 -1.21 -18.90 -2.85
C ARG A 91 -1.37 -17.72 -3.81
N TYR A 92 -1.50 -17.97 -5.11
CA TYR A 92 -1.74 -16.91 -6.09
C TYR A 92 -3.06 -16.18 -5.84
N LYS A 93 -4.13 -16.93 -5.54
CA LYS A 93 -5.42 -16.34 -5.20
C LYS A 93 -5.33 -15.47 -3.94
N ASN A 94 -4.66 -15.96 -2.89
CA ASN A 94 -4.47 -15.19 -1.66
C ASN A 94 -3.66 -13.91 -1.90
N LEU A 95 -2.59 -13.97 -2.70
CA LEU A 95 -1.82 -12.77 -3.09
C LEU A 95 -2.68 -11.75 -3.82
N ARG A 96 -3.53 -12.21 -4.74
CA ARG A 96 -4.47 -11.36 -5.47
C ARG A 96 -5.46 -10.66 -4.52
N GLU A 97 -6.04 -11.41 -3.60
CA GLU A 97 -6.97 -10.88 -2.59
C GLU A 97 -6.27 -9.89 -1.65
N ASN A 98 -5.05 -10.19 -1.23
CA ASN A 98 -4.23 -9.29 -0.41
C ASN A 98 -3.89 -7.98 -1.13
N ILE A 99 -3.56 -8.04 -2.43
CA ILE A 99 -3.33 -6.86 -3.26
C ILE A 99 -4.59 -6.00 -3.38
N PHE A 100 -5.75 -6.63 -3.55
CA PHE A 100 -7.01 -5.90 -3.58
C PHE A 100 -7.30 -5.24 -2.22
N SER A 101 -7.20 -6.01 -1.13
CA SER A 101 -7.46 -5.53 0.23
C SER A 101 -6.54 -4.38 0.65
N ILE A 102 -5.25 -4.43 0.31
CA ILE A 102 -4.31 -3.36 0.68
C ILE A 102 -4.60 -2.07 -0.10
N ARG A 103 -5.03 -2.17 -1.37
CA ARG A 103 -5.44 -1.00 -2.16
C ARG A 103 -6.68 -0.34 -1.57
N GLU A 104 -7.72 -1.10 -1.25
CA GLU A 104 -8.92 -0.55 -0.60
C GLU A 104 -8.59 0.08 0.76
N SER A 105 -7.80 -0.62 1.58
CA SER A 105 -7.36 -0.10 2.87
C SER A 105 -6.61 1.23 2.73
N PHE A 106 -5.77 1.36 1.70
CA PHE A 106 -5.03 2.59 1.44
C PHE A 106 -5.93 3.71 0.94
N GLN A 107 -6.89 3.41 0.06
CA GLN A 107 -7.87 4.39 -0.41
C GLN A 107 -8.69 4.98 0.75
N LEU A 108 -9.12 4.13 1.69
CA LEU A 108 -9.83 4.58 2.89
C LEU A 108 -8.93 5.44 3.78
N LEU A 109 -7.70 4.99 4.06
CA LEU A 109 -6.74 5.78 4.85
C LEU A 109 -6.44 7.15 4.22
N ARG A 110 -6.31 7.18 2.89
CA ARG A 110 -6.11 8.41 2.13
C ARG A 110 -7.32 9.33 2.26
N ALA A 111 -8.53 8.83 2.04
CA ALA A 111 -9.76 9.62 2.17
C ALA A 111 -9.90 10.19 3.60
N ASP A 112 -9.79 9.34 4.62
CA ASP A 112 -9.85 9.73 6.03
C ASP A 112 -8.86 10.87 6.35
N PHE A 113 -7.62 10.77 5.82
CA PHE A 113 -6.60 11.78 6.05
C PHE A 113 -6.89 13.08 5.30
N GLN A 114 -7.36 13.00 4.05
CA GLN A 114 -7.70 14.18 3.25
C GLN A 114 -8.89 14.94 3.85
N ASP A 115 -9.89 14.23 4.36
CA ASP A 115 -11.03 14.83 5.05
C ASP A 115 -10.57 15.54 6.32
N TYR A 116 -9.76 14.87 7.15
CA TYR A 116 -9.16 15.49 8.33
C TYR A 116 -8.35 16.74 8.00
N LEU A 117 -7.52 16.71 6.95
CA LEU A 117 -6.74 17.88 6.54
C LEU A 117 -7.62 19.03 6.06
N SER A 118 -8.73 18.73 5.38
CA SER A 118 -9.64 19.77 4.90
C SER A 118 -10.36 20.47 6.05
N ASP A 119 -10.73 19.71 7.08
CA ASP A 119 -11.43 20.23 8.26
C ASP A 119 -10.49 20.95 9.24
N ALA A 120 -9.37 20.31 9.59
CA ALA A 120 -8.44 20.82 10.61
C ALA A 120 -7.39 21.79 10.05
N PHE A 121 -7.08 21.70 8.75
CA PHE A 121 -6.02 22.48 8.10
C PHE A 121 -6.43 23.02 6.71
N PRO A 122 -7.50 23.82 6.61
CA PRO A 122 -8.04 24.27 5.31
C PRO A 122 -7.02 25.02 4.43
N GLY A 123 -6.08 25.75 5.05
CA GLY A 123 -5.00 26.45 4.34
C GLY A 123 -3.91 25.54 3.73
N ILE A 124 -3.85 24.27 4.14
CA ILE A 124 -2.92 23.25 3.64
C ILE A 124 -3.61 22.42 2.54
N SER A 125 -4.91 22.13 2.70
CA SER A 125 -5.71 21.37 1.71
C SER A 125 -5.82 22.11 0.37
N ALA A 126 -5.99 23.44 0.39
CA ALA A 126 -6.17 24.25 -0.82
C ALA A 126 -4.91 24.38 -1.72
N LYS A 127 -3.71 24.06 -1.24
CA LYS A 127 -2.45 24.31 -1.97
C LYS A 127 -2.01 23.22 -2.96
N HIS A 128 -2.70 22.10 -3.06
CA HIS A 128 -2.23 20.94 -3.84
C HIS A 128 -3.33 20.26 -4.69
N ILE A 129 -4.33 21.00 -5.16
CA ILE A 129 -5.13 20.60 -6.33
C ILE A 129 -4.46 21.23 -7.55
N GLY A 130 -3.46 20.54 -8.09
CA GLY A 130 -2.71 20.91 -9.28
C GLY A 130 -2.06 19.67 -9.87
#